data_AF-W6KWP2-F1
#
_entry.id   AF-W6KWP2-F1
#
_cell.length_a   1.000
_cell.length_b   1.000
_cell.length_c   1.000
_cell.angle_alpha   90.00
_cell.angle_beta   90.00
_cell.angle_gamma   90.00
#
_symmetry.space_group_name_H-M   'P 1'
#
loop_
_entity.id
_entity.type
_entity.pdbx_description
1 polymer ?
#
loop_
_entity_poly.entity_id
_entity_poly.type
_entity_poly.pdbx_seq_one_letter_code
_entity_poly.pdbx_strand_id
1 'polypeptide(L)'
;MASFIKVLRPGVYNIAVRAKPGSKVTSFASVANSSDEALEVYLAAPPVEGQANKELVDFMQSILKTGLRELRYPILSPENFLSPTSHTLNSTFTNAPVMNNIIAKDRTSSSSKKTKGKGNNKPKCSSKISDSNDKKEATSATEKASLLPNRVAVRLARGTTSRSKLLEVEFPGSEWELVCLLEKASG
;
A
#
# COMPACT_ATOMS: atom_id res chain seq x y z
N MET A 1 -0.83 -17.24 -18.27
CA MET A 1 0.07 -16.06 -18.21
C MET A 1 -0.79 -14.85 -17.97
N ALA A 2 -0.39 -13.95 -17.08
CA ALA A 2 -1.16 -12.76 -16.77
C ALA A 2 -0.99 -11.72 -17.89
N SER A 3 -2.08 -11.32 -18.54
CA SER A 3 -2.04 -10.42 -19.71
C SER A 3 -1.41 -9.05 -19.41
N PHE A 4 -1.48 -8.60 -18.15
CA PHE A 4 -0.91 -7.33 -17.69
C PHE A 4 0.59 -7.41 -17.32
N ILE A 5 1.21 -8.59 -17.32
CA ILE A 5 2.64 -8.78 -17.04
C ILE A 5 3.38 -9.22 -18.30
N LYS A 6 4.54 -8.61 -18.57
CA LYS A 6 5.42 -9.00 -19.67
C LYS A 6 6.84 -9.17 -19.18
N VAL A 7 7.43 -10.34 -19.39
CA VAL A 7 8.84 -10.60 -19.07
C VAL A 7 9.71 -9.82 -20.06
N LEU A 8 10.61 -8.98 -19.54
CA LEU A 8 11.62 -8.30 -20.37
C LEU A 8 12.88 -9.14 -20.45
N ARG A 9 13.35 -9.55 -19.28
CA ARG A 9 14.51 -10.43 -19.07
C ARG A 9 14.29 -11.19 -17.75
N PRO A 10 15.06 -12.25 -17.47
CA PRO A 10 14.97 -12.95 -16.19
C PRO A 10 15.04 -11.96 -15.01
N GLY A 11 14.02 -11.98 -14.15
CA GLY A 11 13.91 -11.10 -12.99
C GLY A 11 13.51 -9.65 -13.29
N VAL A 12 13.20 -9.28 -14.53
CA VAL A 12 12.72 -7.94 -14.90
C VAL A 12 11.41 -8.04 -15.69
N TYR A 13 10.37 -7.39 -15.18
CA TYR A 13 9.01 -7.50 -15.68
C TYR A 13 8.41 -6.13 -15.95
N ASN A 14 7.59 -6.02 -16.99
CA ASN A 14 6.72 -4.88 -17.22
C ASN A 14 5.32 -5.19 -16.71
N ILE A 15 4.75 -4.29 -15.91
CA ILE A 15 3.39 -4.39 -15.38
C ILE A 15 2.57 -3.23 -15.94
N ALA A 16 1.49 -3.55 -16.64
CA ALA A 16 0.51 -2.57 -17.09
C ALA A 16 -0.44 -2.21 -15.94
N VAL A 17 -0.57 -0.92 -15.65
CA VAL A 17 -1.38 -0.40 -14.53
C VAL A 17 -2.29 0.73 -15.00
N ARG A 18 -3.55 0.71 -14.61
CA ARG A 18 -4.51 1.80 -14.75
C ARG A 18 -4.66 2.52 -13.41
N ALA A 19 -4.03 3.67 -13.30
CA ALA A 19 -4.03 4.48 -12.08
C ALA A 19 -5.25 5.41 -12.04
N LYS A 20 -5.93 5.42 -10.89
CA LYS A 20 -7.10 6.26 -10.59
C LYS A 20 -6.77 7.19 -9.40
N PRO A 21 -6.17 8.37 -9.65
CA PRO A 21 -5.79 9.32 -8.61
C PRO A 21 -7.02 10.03 -7.99
N GLY A 22 -6.82 10.63 -6.82
CA GLY A 22 -7.85 11.35 -6.07
C GLY A 22 -8.81 10.45 -5.27
N SER A 23 -8.41 9.22 -4.99
CA SER A 23 -9.13 8.31 -4.09
C SER A 23 -9.01 8.76 -2.63
N LYS A 24 -9.84 8.18 -1.76
CA LYS A 24 -9.69 8.36 -0.30
C LYS A 24 -8.50 7.58 0.26
N VAL A 25 -8.23 6.42 -0.34
CA VAL A 25 -7.18 5.48 0.06
C VAL A 25 -6.51 4.91 -1.18
N THR A 26 -5.23 4.55 -1.02
CA THR A 26 -4.45 3.86 -2.04
C THR A 26 -4.65 2.36 -1.91
N SER A 27 -5.18 1.72 -2.93
CA SER A 27 -5.49 0.29 -2.93
C SER A 27 -5.64 -0.26 -4.35
N PHE A 28 -5.62 -1.58 -4.50
CA PHE A 28 -6.13 -2.20 -5.72
C PHE A 28 -7.63 -1.91 -5.85
N ALA A 29 -8.09 -1.71 -7.08
CA ALA A 29 -9.51 -1.45 -7.36
C ALA A 29 -10.30 -2.75 -7.57
N SER A 30 -9.62 -3.83 -7.92
CA SER A 30 -10.16 -5.17 -8.10
C SER A 30 -9.06 -6.17 -7.79
N VAL A 31 -9.46 -7.41 -7.49
CA VAL A 31 -8.56 -8.56 -7.47
C VAL A 31 -7.89 -8.66 -8.84
N ALA A 32 -6.58 -8.79 -8.85
CA ALA A 32 -5.78 -8.99 -10.05
C ALA A 32 -6.18 -10.32 -10.67
N ASN A 33 -6.65 -10.32 -11.92
CA ASN A 33 -6.91 -11.55 -12.64
C ASN A 33 -5.92 -11.68 -13.80
N SER A 34 -5.45 -12.90 -14.03
CA SER A 34 -4.57 -13.19 -15.17
C SER A 34 -5.18 -12.82 -16.53
N SER A 35 -6.51 -12.68 -16.65
CA SER A 35 -7.19 -12.25 -17.89
C SER A 35 -7.17 -10.73 -18.11
N ASP A 36 -6.88 -9.92 -17.09
CA ASP A 36 -6.97 -8.47 -17.19
C ASP A 36 -5.80 -7.88 -17.99
N GLU A 37 -6.08 -6.92 -18.86
CA GLU A 37 -5.03 -6.24 -19.64
C GLU A 37 -4.13 -5.33 -18.79
N ALA A 38 -4.67 -4.80 -17.69
CA ALA A 38 -3.96 -3.90 -16.80
C ALA A 38 -4.56 -3.94 -15.39
N LEU A 39 -3.69 -3.85 -14.38
CA LEU A 39 -4.05 -3.81 -12.98
C LEU A 39 -4.66 -2.46 -12.62
N GLU A 40 -5.83 -2.44 -12.01
CA GLU A 40 -6.48 -1.19 -11.61
C GLU A 40 -6.09 -0.80 -10.18
N VAL A 41 -5.62 0.42 -10.01
CA VAL A 41 -5.11 0.92 -8.71
C VAL A 41 -5.72 2.29 -8.41
N TYR A 42 -6.37 2.41 -7.26
CA TYR A 42 -6.76 3.67 -6.66
C TYR A 42 -5.56 4.30 -5.96
N LEU A 43 -5.38 5.61 -6.12
CA LEU A 43 -4.31 6.37 -5.47
C LEU A 43 -4.92 7.54 -4.70
N ALA A 44 -4.50 7.72 -3.45
CA ALA A 44 -4.93 8.81 -2.59
C ALA A 44 -4.35 10.16 -3.03
N ALA A 45 -3.21 10.14 -3.73
CA ALA A 45 -2.56 11.30 -4.29
C ALA A 45 -3.50 12.04 -5.24
N PRO A 46 -3.48 13.38 -5.19
CA PRO A 46 -4.26 14.18 -6.11
C PRO A 46 -3.76 13.97 -7.55
N PRO A 47 -4.57 14.31 -8.56
CA PRO A 47 -4.19 14.29 -9.97
C PRO A 47 -3.25 15.46 -10.33
N VAL A 48 -2.26 15.73 -9.48
CA VAL A 48 -1.19 16.70 -9.70
C VAL A 48 -0.02 15.98 -10.36
N GLU A 49 0.66 16.67 -11.27
CA GLU A 49 1.80 16.13 -11.99
C GLU A 49 2.86 15.58 -11.03
N GLY A 50 3.28 14.34 -11.27
CA GLY A 50 4.30 13.66 -10.47
C GLY A 50 3.80 12.99 -9.18
N GLN A 51 2.83 13.57 -8.45
CA GLN A 51 2.43 13.02 -7.14
C GLN A 51 1.81 11.63 -7.23
N ALA A 52 0.85 11.44 -8.13
CA ALA A 52 0.24 10.12 -8.35
C ALA A 52 1.25 9.08 -8.86
N ASN A 53 2.22 9.49 -9.67
CA ASN A 53 3.27 8.58 -10.15
C ASN A 53 4.18 8.12 -9.01
N LYS A 54 4.59 9.07 -8.15
CA LYS A 54 5.42 8.78 -6.99
C LYS A 54 4.70 7.81 -6.06
N GLU A 55 3.46 8.10 -5.70
CA GLU A 55 2.70 7.22 -4.82
C GLU A 55 2.45 5.85 -5.44
N LEU A 56 2.18 5.76 -6.75
CA LEU A 56 2.04 4.46 -7.42
C LEU A 56 3.31 3.62 -7.30
N VAL A 57 4.47 4.21 -7.55
CA VAL A 57 5.75 3.52 -7.44
C VAL A 57 6.01 3.09 -6.00
N ASP A 58 5.79 3.99 -5.04
CA ASP A 58 5.97 3.72 -3.61
C ASP A 58 5.04 2.59 -3.13
N PHE A 59 3.77 2.63 -3.53
CA PHE A 59 2.76 1.62 -3.22
C PHE A 59 3.16 0.26 -3.78
N MET A 60 3.42 0.17 -5.08
CA MET A 60 3.79 -1.09 -5.73
C MET A 60 5.09 -1.65 -5.16
N GLN A 61 6.07 -0.80 -4.87
CA GLN A 61 7.32 -1.24 -4.25
C GLN A 61 7.10 -1.79 -2.83
N SER A 62 6.24 -1.15 -2.04
CA SER A 62 5.90 -1.60 -0.68
C SER A 62 5.20 -2.96 -0.70
N ILE A 63 4.18 -3.12 -1.54
CA ILE A 63 3.43 -4.38 -1.70
C ILE A 63 4.38 -5.52 -2.10
N LEU A 64 5.19 -5.31 -3.14
CA LEU A 64 6.09 -6.34 -3.64
C LEU A 64 7.19 -6.72 -2.64
N LYS A 65 7.74 -5.76 -1.90
CA LYS A 65 8.73 -6.05 -0.84
C LYS A 65 8.10 -6.84 0.31
N THR A 66 6.90 -6.45 0.74
CA THR A 66 6.20 -7.07 1.85
C THR A 66 5.78 -8.49 1.49
N GLY A 67 5.14 -8.67 0.34
CA GLY A 67 4.74 -9.99 -0.15
C GLY A 67 5.92 -10.91 -0.40
N LEU A 68 7.04 -10.41 -0.96
CA LEU A 68 8.25 -11.22 -1.13
C LEU A 68 8.85 -11.66 0.21
N ARG A 69 8.85 -10.77 1.21
CA ARG A 69 9.33 -11.09 2.55
C ARG A 69 8.48 -12.18 3.19
N GLU A 70 7.15 -12.09 3.10
CA GLU A 70 6.22 -13.10 3.59
C GLU A 70 6.42 -14.46 2.91
N LEU A 71 6.60 -14.46 1.58
CA LEU A 71 6.83 -15.68 0.81
C LEU A 71 8.14 -16.37 1.19
N ARG A 72 9.21 -15.60 1.44
CA ARG A 72 10.54 -16.16 1.76
C ARG A 72 10.73 -16.51 3.24
N TYR A 73 10.07 -15.79 4.14
CA TYR A 73 10.27 -15.93 5.58
C TYR A 73 8.94 -15.98 6.34
N PRO A 74 8.11 -17.03 6.12
CA PRO A 74 6.79 -17.13 6.74
C PRO A 74 6.83 -17.26 8.29
N ILE A 75 7.99 -17.62 8.86
CA ILE A 75 8.15 -18.00 10.26
C ILE A 75 8.44 -16.79 11.19
N LEU A 76 8.70 -15.60 10.64
CA LEU A 76 9.01 -14.39 11.42
C LEU A 76 7.84 -13.37 11.46
N SER A 77 6.65 -13.76 10.99
CA SER A 77 5.45 -12.95 11.17
C SER A 77 5.05 -12.98 12.66
N PRO A 78 5.03 -11.84 13.36
CA PRO A 78 4.76 -11.79 14.81
C PRO A 78 3.34 -12.24 15.20
N GLU A 79 2.45 -12.46 14.24
CA GLU A 79 1.06 -12.89 14.44
C GLU A 79 0.92 -14.37 14.86
N ASN A 80 1.95 -15.21 14.70
CA ASN A 80 1.85 -16.66 15.00
C ASN A 80 2.34 -17.06 16.41
N PHE A 81 2.71 -16.10 17.28
CA PHE A 81 3.32 -16.41 18.59
C PHE A 81 2.36 -16.43 19.79
N LEU A 82 1.04 -16.25 19.60
CA LEU A 82 0.07 -16.27 20.70
C LEU A 82 -1.15 -17.14 20.39
N SER A 83 -0.95 -18.45 20.26
CA SER A 83 -2.00 -19.43 20.54
C SER A 83 -1.81 -19.96 21.97
N PRO A 84 -2.51 -19.41 22.99
CA PRO A 84 -2.55 -20.04 24.30
C PRO A 84 -3.27 -21.37 24.16
N THR A 85 -2.54 -22.45 24.42
CA THR A 85 -3.09 -23.79 24.57
C THR A 85 -3.89 -23.80 25.88
N SER A 86 -5.17 -23.45 25.81
CA SER A 86 -6.06 -23.57 26.97
C SER A 86 -6.62 -24.99 27.04
N HIS A 87 -5.88 -25.87 27.69
CA HIS A 87 -6.43 -27.07 28.30
C HIS A 87 -7.25 -26.62 29.51
N THR A 88 -8.57 -26.62 29.40
CA THR A 88 -9.45 -26.42 30.56
C THR A 88 -10.10 -27.75 30.92
N LEU A 89 -9.61 -28.35 32.01
CA LEU A 89 -10.31 -29.38 32.76
C LEU A 89 -11.53 -28.73 33.41
N ASN A 90 -12.74 -29.03 32.92
CA ASN A 90 -13.96 -28.62 33.60
C ASN A 90 -14.41 -29.75 34.53
N SER A 91 -14.08 -29.61 35.83
CA SER A 91 -14.74 -30.35 36.89
C SER A 91 -16.07 -29.68 37.25
N THR A 92 -17.09 -30.52 37.37
CA THR A 92 -18.36 -30.36 38.09
C THR A 92 -18.31 -29.41 39.30
N PHE A 93 -19.31 -28.52 39.46
CA PHE A 93 -20.25 -28.48 40.61
C PHE A 93 -21.30 -27.33 40.49
N THR A 94 -22.57 -27.74 40.37
CA THR A 94 -23.82 -27.28 41.01
C THR A 94 -24.21 -25.80 41.24
N ASN A 95 -25.42 -25.50 40.75
CA ASN A 95 -26.57 -24.83 41.41
C ASN A 95 -26.60 -23.31 41.69
N ALA A 96 -27.43 -22.66 40.84
CA ALA A 96 -28.63 -21.91 41.20
C ALA A 96 -28.55 -20.39 41.51
N PRO A 97 -29.64 -19.63 41.21
CA PRO A 97 -29.62 -18.20 40.88
C PRO A 97 -30.25 -17.30 41.95
N VAL A 98 -29.91 -16.01 42.00
CA VAL A 98 -30.65 -15.01 42.78
C VAL A 98 -30.70 -13.66 42.07
N MET A 99 -31.94 -13.16 41.94
CA MET A 99 -32.35 -11.84 41.45
C MET A 99 -31.83 -10.70 42.34
N ASN A 100 -31.63 -9.49 41.80
CA ASN A 100 -32.64 -8.43 41.87
C ASN A 100 -32.11 -7.06 41.43
N ASN A 101 -33.04 -6.32 40.82
CA ASN A 101 -33.06 -4.88 40.55
C ASN A 101 -32.61 -4.02 41.74
N ILE A 102 -32.23 -2.76 41.49
CA ILE A 102 -32.92 -1.55 42.01
C ILE A 102 -32.18 -0.23 41.64
N ILE A 103 -32.87 0.59 40.81
CA ILE A 103 -33.26 2.00 41.05
C ILE A 103 -32.30 3.19 40.72
N ALA A 104 -32.88 4.09 39.89
CA ALA A 104 -32.82 5.58 39.90
C ALA A 104 -31.52 6.29 39.45
N LYS A 105 -31.54 7.50 38.88
CA LYS A 105 -32.58 8.49 38.46
C LYS A 105 -31.85 9.61 37.72
N ASP A 106 -32.59 10.31 36.85
CA ASP A 106 -32.52 11.77 36.55
C ASP A 106 -31.18 12.32 35.98
N ARG A 107 -31.07 13.39 35.17
CA ARG A 107 -31.93 14.36 34.47
C ARG A 107 -30.96 15.17 33.59
N THR A 108 -31.14 15.24 32.27
CA THR A 108 -31.58 16.40 31.47
C THR A 108 -30.76 17.71 31.50
N SER A 109 -30.66 18.27 30.28
CA SER A 109 -30.48 19.68 29.88
C SER A 109 -29.03 20.20 29.75
N SER A 110 -28.56 20.49 28.53
CA SER A 110 -28.56 21.82 27.86
C SER A 110 -27.36 22.67 28.33
N SER A 111 -26.63 23.49 27.57
CA SER A 111 -26.81 24.17 26.30
C SER A 111 -25.49 24.86 25.91
N SER A 112 -25.33 25.13 24.61
CA SER A 112 -24.62 26.24 23.94
C SER A 112 -23.53 27.05 24.67
N LYS A 113 -22.35 27.19 24.03
CA LYS A 113 -21.71 28.51 23.84
C LYS A 113 -20.76 28.57 22.66
N LYS A 114 -20.67 29.79 22.12
CA LYS A 114 -20.26 30.22 20.78
C LYS A 114 -19.18 31.30 20.95
N THR A 115 -18.07 31.20 20.22
CA THR A 115 -17.06 32.25 19.97
C THR A 115 -16.43 31.88 18.62
N LYS A 116 -16.58 32.56 17.48
CA LYS A 116 -16.39 33.95 17.01
C LYS A 116 -14.98 34.50 17.25
N GLY A 117 -14.06 34.16 16.35
CA GLY A 117 -12.76 34.81 16.16
C GLY A 117 -12.54 35.11 14.68
N LYS A 118 -12.45 36.40 14.35
CA LYS A 118 -12.36 36.99 13.01
C LYS A 118 -10.95 37.56 12.88
N GLY A 119 -10.19 37.14 11.86
CA GLY A 119 -8.83 37.63 11.62
C GLY A 119 -8.47 37.52 10.16
N ASN A 120 -8.71 38.60 9.41
CA ASN A 120 -8.14 38.82 8.07
C ASN A 120 -6.66 39.16 8.23
N ASN A 121 -5.79 38.61 7.38
CA ASN A 121 -4.81 39.40 6.63
C ASN A 121 -4.11 38.57 5.55
N LYS A 122 -4.21 39.08 4.33
CA LYS A 122 -3.49 38.70 3.12
C LYS A 122 -2.37 39.73 2.96
N PRO A 123 -1.18 39.35 2.49
CA PRO A 123 -0.78 39.93 1.22
C PRO A 123 -0.09 38.92 0.27
N LYS A 124 -0.23 39.20 -1.03
CA LYS A 124 0.62 38.70 -2.11
C LYS A 124 2.02 39.31 -1.99
N CYS A 125 3.06 38.56 -2.31
CA CYS A 125 4.08 39.04 -3.24
C CYS A 125 4.90 37.91 -3.84
N SER A 126 5.43 38.23 -5.02
CA SER A 126 6.03 37.40 -6.04
C SER A 126 7.51 37.70 -6.18
N SER A 127 8.33 36.68 -6.40
CA SER A 127 9.58 36.68 -7.22
C SER A 127 10.21 35.29 -7.06
N LYS A 128 10.40 34.48 -8.11
CA LYS A 128 11.39 34.53 -9.21
C LYS A 128 12.85 34.30 -8.78
N ILE A 129 13.36 33.16 -9.28
CA ILE A 129 14.70 32.89 -9.86
C ILE A 129 15.75 32.16 -8.98
N SER A 130 16.08 30.96 -9.50
CA SER A 130 17.36 30.19 -9.52
C SER A 130 17.96 29.73 -8.18
N ASP A 131 18.73 28.64 -8.06
CA ASP A 131 19.56 27.89 -8.99
C ASP A 131 19.70 26.43 -8.54
N SER A 132 19.72 25.54 -9.53
CA SER A 132 20.77 24.53 -9.76
C SER A 132 21.56 24.04 -8.54
N ASN A 133 21.30 22.82 -8.09
CA ASN A 133 22.37 21.97 -7.61
C ASN A 133 22.08 20.49 -7.90
N ASP A 134 22.60 20.10 -9.06
CA ASP A 134 23.07 18.76 -9.36
C ASP A 134 23.75 18.13 -8.15
N LYS A 135 23.12 17.11 -7.57
CA LYS A 135 23.85 16.11 -6.81
C LYS A 135 23.40 14.72 -7.24
N LYS A 136 24.01 14.33 -8.36
CA LYS A 136 24.42 12.97 -8.73
C LYS A 136 24.07 11.92 -7.66
N GLU A 137 22.94 11.25 -7.82
CA GLU A 137 22.75 9.96 -7.18
C GLU A 137 23.39 8.92 -8.10
N ALA A 138 24.54 8.44 -7.63
CA ALA A 138 25.42 7.54 -8.36
C ALA A 138 24.67 6.30 -8.84
N THR A 139 24.56 6.17 -10.16
CA THR A 139 24.41 4.88 -10.82
C THR A 139 25.66 4.06 -10.53
N SER A 140 25.63 3.26 -9.47
CA SER A 140 26.64 2.22 -9.25
C SER A 140 26.38 1.08 -10.23
N ALA A 141 26.90 1.24 -11.44
CA ALA A 141 27.15 0.14 -12.35
C ALA A 141 28.48 -0.52 -11.94
N THR A 142 28.40 -1.60 -11.18
CA THR A 142 29.38 -2.69 -10.97
C THR A 142 28.57 -3.70 -10.15
N GLU A 143 28.12 -4.83 -10.68
CA GLU A 143 28.94 -6.04 -10.78
C GLU A 143 28.16 -7.09 -11.59
N LYS A 144 28.82 -7.68 -12.58
CA LYS A 144 28.28 -8.75 -13.41
C LYS A 144 28.46 -10.08 -12.68
N ALA A 145 27.54 -10.44 -11.78
CA ALA A 145 27.43 -11.80 -11.23
C ALA A 145 26.09 -12.09 -10.50
N SER A 146 24.95 -11.78 -11.13
CA SER A 146 23.71 -12.54 -10.90
C SER A 146 22.78 -12.30 -12.09
N LEU A 147 22.30 -13.39 -12.72
CA LEU A 147 21.34 -13.30 -13.84
C LEU A 147 19.95 -12.79 -13.39
N LEU A 148 19.75 -12.64 -12.07
CA LEU A 148 18.55 -12.13 -11.44
C LEU A 148 18.92 -10.95 -10.52
N PRO A 149 18.04 -9.94 -10.37
CA PRO A 149 18.25 -8.89 -9.40
C PRO A 149 18.21 -9.45 -7.98
N ASN A 150 18.97 -8.85 -7.06
CA ASN A 150 18.99 -9.26 -5.64
C ASN A 150 17.92 -8.55 -4.80
N ARG A 151 17.20 -7.57 -5.37
CA ARG A 151 16.24 -6.72 -4.65
C ARG A 151 15.02 -6.43 -5.50
N VAL A 152 13.94 -6.03 -4.83
CA VAL A 152 12.75 -5.48 -5.49
C VAL A 152 12.95 -4.00 -5.77
N ALA A 153 12.87 -3.61 -7.04
CA ALA A 153 12.84 -2.21 -7.46
C ALA A 153 11.69 -1.99 -8.44
N VAL A 154 10.99 -0.87 -8.29
CA VAL A 154 9.88 -0.49 -9.17
C VAL A 154 10.20 0.88 -9.76
N ARG A 155 10.03 1.02 -11.06
CA ARG A 155 10.28 2.26 -11.80
C ARG A 155 9.15 2.51 -12.78
N LEU A 156 8.84 3.79 -13.01
CA LEU A 156 7.91 4.16 -14.06
C LEU A 156 8.63 4.08 -15.41
N ALA A 157 8.30 3.09 -16.24
CA ALA A 157 8.88 2.93 -17.56
C ALA A 157 8.21 3.84 -18.60
N ARG A 158 6.88 3.96 -18.53
CA ARG A 158 6.08 4.81 -19.43
C ARG A 158 4.82 5.37 -18.77
N GLY A 159 4.29 6.43 -19.38
CA GLY A 159 2.99 6.98 -19.06
C GLY A 159 3.03 8.07 -17.99
N THR A 160 4.08 8.88 -17.90
CA THR A 160 4.22 9.97 -16.91
C THR A 160 2.96 10.83 -16.76
N THR A 161 2.29 11.17 -17.87
CA THR A 161 1.06 11.99 -17.89
C THR A 161 -0.22 11.19 -18.20
N SER A 162 -0.12 9.89 -18.52
CA SER A 162 -1.26 9.04 -18.90
C SER A 162 -1.93 8.39 -17.69
N ARG A 163 -3.21 7.99 -17.79
CA ARG A 163 -3.85 7.12 -16.79
C ARG A 163 -3.35 5.67 -16.85
N SER A 164 -2.93 5.24 -18.04
CA SER A 164 -2.31 3.94 -18.26
C SER A 164 -0.80 4.09 -18.10
N LYS A 165 -0.27 3.43 -17.07
CA LYS A 165 1.14 3.41 -16.69
C LYS A 165 1.74 2.06 -17.06
N LEU A 166 3.03 2.08 -17.37
CA LEU A 166 3.82 0.87 -17.49
C LEU A 166 4.93 0.94 -16.44
N LEU A 167 4.94 -0.01 -15.52
CA LEU A 167 5.96 -0.11 -14.48
C LEU A 167 6.98 -1.17 -14.90
N GLU A 168 8.25 -0.82 -14.82
CA GLU A 168 9.35 -1.79 -14.86
C GLU A 168 9.63 -2.23 -13.43
N VAL A 169 9.66 -3.54 -13.22
CA VAL A 169 9.82 -4.17 -11.92
C VAL A 169 10.98 -5.13 -11.98
N GLU A 170 12.03 -4.84 -11.22
CA GLU A 170 13.06 -5.81 -10.86
C GLU A 170 12.51 -6.64 -9.70
N PHE A 171 12.40 -7.95 -9.91
CA PHE A 171 11.86 -8.89 -8.93
C PHE A 171 12.79 -10.11 -8.81
N PRO A 172 13.29 -10.44 -7.61
CA PRO A 172 14.23 -11.53 -7.40
C PRO A 172 13.51 -12.90 -7.35
N GLY A 173 12.62 -13.16 -8.30
CA GLY A 173 11.80 -14.37 -8.35
C GLY A 173 11.26 -14.62 -9.74
N SER A 174 10.41 -15.62 -9.86
CA SER A 174 9.74 -16.00 -11.10
C SER A 174 8.53 -15.11 -11.40
N GLU A 175 8.06 -15.13 -12.65
CA GLU A 175 6.83 -14.45 -13.06
C GLU A 175 5.62 -14.95 -12.25
N TRP A 176 5.56 -16.26 -12.02
CA TRP A 176 4.48 -16.90 -11.28
C TRP A 176 4.40 -16.39 -9.83
N GLU A 177 5.53 -16.32 -9.13
CA GLU A 177 5.57 -15.76 -7.77
C GLU A 177 5.11 -14.31 -7.74
N LEU A 178 5.48 -13.52 -8.75
CA LEU A 178 5.02 -12.14 -8.90
C LEU A 178 3.50 -12.06 -9.11
N VAL A 179 2.93 -12.91 -9.95
CA VAL A 179 1.47 -13.01 -10.17
C VAL A 179 0.78 -13.39 -8.86
N CYS A 180 1.19 -14.47 -8.20
CA CYS A 180 0.58 -14.89 -6.94
C CYS A 180 0.64 -13.82 -5.85
N LEU A 181 1.75 -13.08 -5.77
CA LEU A 181 1.90 -11.98 -4.83
C LEU A 181 0.88 -10.88 -5.13
N LEU A 182 0.75 -10.47 -6.39
CA LEU A 182 -0.20 -9.43 -6.80
C LEU A 182 -1.65 -9.87 -6.60
N GLU A 183 -1.99 -11.11 -6.93
CA GLU A 183 -3.30 -11.71 -6.67
C GLU A 183 -3.61 -11.66 -5.16
N LYS A 184 -2.69 -12.16 -4.32
CA LYS A 184 -2.81 -12.13 -2.85
C LYS A 184 -2.95 -10.71 -2.30
N ALA A 185 -2.22 -9.75 -2.84
CA ALA A 185 -2.25 -8.37 -2.36
C ALA A 185 -3.51 -7.60 -2.77
N SER A 186 -4.23 -8.10 -3.78
CA SER A 186 -5.39 -7.44 -4.38
C SER A 186 -6.75 -7.97 -3.91
N GLY A 187 -6.78 -9.13 -3.24
CA GLY A 187 -7.97 -9.75 -2.63
C GLY A 187 -7.95 -9.69 -1.13
#